data_AF-A0A0R3QDN3-F1
#
_entry.id   AF-A0A0R3QDN3-F1
#
_cell.length_a   1.000
_cell.length_b   1.000
_cell.length_c   1.000
_cell.angle_alpha   90.00
_cell.angle_beta   90.00
_cell.angle_gamma   90.00
#
_symmetry.space_group_name_H-M   'P 1'
#
loop_
_entity.id
_entity.type
_entity.pdbx_description
1 polymer ?
#
loop_
_entity_poly.entity_id
_entity_poly.type
_entity_poly.pdbx_seq_one_letter_code
_entity_poly.pdbx_strand_id
1 'polypeptide(L)'
;LLLLCGLPFMHTLYLTLPIYLACVCYNTVGDLFRCNLENFVISWHSTHCSETITKWFLLCVYWLFLAVSIGVILSIIVSAFICRPILSVEFLVLGLIPVSRREENHDVVKWKRMWFICCLAIAIYPQFPVVGQTPLPTVCALSSFFTSLLIFWISASPVLSSAKVLFRCHSALHLLAAVVVILVDTFRDYKLLLMLLRLICWLSIPVAAVLPLFSPRSIIIRLICWFSSLMLPYALLSLSYESSFVLFLFILLITYVRLEFGHMNDDEFLTIPLPKRDNETKLLAEEGAYLC
;
A
#
# COMPACT_ATOMS: atom_id res chain seq x y z
N LEU A 1 -27.96 -10.09 -2.33
CA LEU A 1 -28.45 -10.42 -3.69
C LEU A 1 -27.58 -11.47 -4.37
N LEU A 2 -26.27 -11.25 -4.55
CA LEU A 2 -25.37 -12.19 -5.27
C LEU A 2 -25.27 -13.59 -4.61
N LEU A 3 -25.18 -13.66 -3.27
CA LEU A 3 -25.27 -14.92 -2.51
C LEU A 3 -26.64 -15.60 -2.61
N LEU A 4 -27.72 -14.82 -2.73
CA LEU A 4 -29.07 -15.32 -2.95
C LEU A 4 -29.27 -15.87 -4.37
N CYS A 5 -28.47 -15.42 -5.34
CA CYS A 5 -28.43 -15.94 -6.71
C CYS A 5 -27.55 -17.20 -6.85
N GLY A 6 -27.10 -17.81 -5.74
CA GLY A 6 -26.35 -19.07 -5.76
C GLY A 6 -24.87 -18.96 -6.11
N LEU A 7 -24.30 -17.75 -6.18
CA LEU A 7 -22.87 -17.57 -6.43
C LEU A 7 -22.03 -17.98 -5.20
N PRO A 8 -20.87 -18.64 -5.41
CA PRO A 8 -19.93 -18.93 -4.34
C PRO A 8 -19.55 -17.65 -3.59
N PHE A 9 -19.40 -17.74 -2.27
CA PHE A 9 -19.05 -16.60 -1.41
C PHE A 9 -17.80 -15.84 -1.91
N MET A 10 -16.78 -16.57 -2.36
CA MET A 10 -15.56 -15.98 -2.92
C MET A 10 -15.80 -15.17 -4.21
N HIS A 11 -16.71 -15.61 -5.07
CA HIS A 11 -17.05 -14.88 -6.30
C HIS A 11 -17.87 -13.64 -5.98
N THR A 12 -18.77 -13.74 -5.00
CA THR A 12 -19.52 -12.58 -4.48
C THR A 12 -18.56 -11.52 -3.91
N LEU A 13 -17.60 -11.93 -3.07
CA LEU A 13 -16.56 -11.04 -2.55
C LEU A 13 -15.79 -10.35 -3.67
N TYR A 14 -15.30 -11.11 -4.65
CA TYR A 14 -14.55 -10.59 -5.78
C TYR A 14 -15.35 -9.58 -6.62
N LEU A 15 -16.64 -9.84 -6.85
CA LEU A 15 -17.54 -8.92 -7.57
C LEU A 15 -17.87 -7.66 -6.76
N THR A 16 -17.95 -7.76 -5.43
CA THR A 16 -18.26 -6.62 -4.56
C THR A 16 -17.04 -5.75 -4.22
N LEU A 17 -15.83 -6.30 -4.38
CA LEU A 17 -14.58 -5.62 -4.02
C LEU A 17 -14.34 -4.34 -4.84
N PRO A 18 -14.53 -4.30 -6.17
CA PRO A 18 -14.42 -3.07 -6.95
C PRO A 18 -15.39 -1.98 -6.50
N ILE A 19 -16.62 -2.37 -6.16
CA ILE A 19 -17.68 -1.47 -5.70
C ILE A 19 -17.29 -0.90 -4.33
N TYR A 20 -16.85 -1.75 -3.41
CA TYR A 20 -16.37 -1.33 -2.10
C TYR A 20 -15.18 -0.37 -2.20
N LEU A 21 -14.18 -0.70 -3.03
CA LEU A 21 -13.02 0.15 -3.25
C LEU A 21 -13.41 1.50 -3.87
N ALA A 22 -14.33 1.51 -4.84
CA ALA A 22 -14.87 2.75 -5.40
C ALA A 22 -15.58 3.60 -4.34
N CYS A 23 -16.36 2.99 -3.44
CA CYS A 23 -17.00 3.69 -2.33
C CYS A 23 -15.99 4.26 -1.32
N VAL A 24 -14.93 3.52 -1.00
CA VAL A 24 -13.86 3.99 -0.11
C VAL A 24 -13.10 5.15 -0.74
N CYS A 25 -12.69 5.01 -2.01
CA CYS A 25 -12.04 6.09 -2.77
C CYS A 25 -12.94 7.32 -2.87
N TYR A 26 -14.23 7.13 -3.10
CA TYR A 26 -15.19 8.22 -3.12
C TYR A 26 -15.31 8.91 -1.76
N ASN A 27 -15.30 8.17 -0.66
CA ASN A 27 -15.36 8.77 0.67
C ASN A 27 -14.08 9.54 1.03
N THR A 28 -12.91 9.06 0.62
CA THR A 28 -11.63 9.76 0.88
C THR A 28 -11.42 10.99 -0.01
N VAL A 29 -11.79 10.90 -1.29
CA VAL A 29 -11.81 12.06 -2.21
C VAL A 29 -13.01 12.97 -1.92
N GLY A 30 -14.03 12.43 -1.26
CA GLY A 30 -15.26 13.09 -0.86
C GLY A 30 -15.02 14.28 0.06
N ASP A 31 -13.99 14.26 0.91
CA ASP A 31 -13.62 15.42 1.72
C ASP A 31 -13.14 16.61 0.87
N LEU A 32 -12.48 16.35 -0.26
CA LEU A 32 -12.11 17.37 -1.24
C LEU A 32 -13.36 17.94 -1.95
N PHE A 33 -14.34 17.07 -2.24
CA PHE A 33 -15.64 17.48 -2.77
C PHE A 33 -16.53 18.17 -1.73
N ARG A 34 -16.37 17.87 -0.44
CA ARG A 34 -17.15 18.42 0.68
C ARG A 34 -16.84 19.89 0.92
N CYS A 35 -15.57 20.30 0.83
CA CYS A 35 -15.19 21.71 0.79
C CYS A 35 -15.83 22.45 -0.39
N ASN A 36 -15.92 21.80 -1.56
CA ASN A 36 -16.60 22.37 -2.72
C ASN A 36 -18.13 22.40 -2.53
N LEU A 37 -18.70 21.46 -1.78
CA LEU A 37 -20.13 21.39 -1.47
C LEU A 37 -20.52 22.45 -0.44
N GLU A 38 -19.70 22.71 0.57
CA GLU A 38 -19.91 23.85 1.48
C GLU A 38 -19.80 25.18 0.75
N ASN A 39 -18.79 25.37 -0.11
CA ASN A 39 -18.68 26.56 -0.95
C ASN A 39 -19.85 26.70 -1.93
N PHE A 40 -20.35 25.59 -2.47
CA PHE A 40 -21.52 25.55 -3.34
C PHE A 40 -22.81 25.90 -2.57
N VAL A 41 -22.98 25.37 -1.35
CA VAL A 41 -24.14 25.66 -0.48
C VAL A 41 -24.11 27.10 0.02
N ILE A 42 -22.92 27.65 0.31
CA ILE A 42 -22.74 29.07 0.66
C ILE A 42 -23.06 29.96 -0.56
N SER A 43 -22.57 29.59 -1.75
CA SER A 43 -22.89 30.27 -3.01
C SER A 43 -24.38 30.18 -3.37
N TRP A 44 -25.03 29.05 -3.05
CA TRP A 44 -26.46 28.80 -3.21
C TRP A 44 -27.33 29.69 -2.31
N HIS A 45 -26.83 29.96 -1.09
CA HIS A 45 -27.54 30.79 -0.12
C HIS A 45 -27.31 32.31 -0.34
N SER A 46 -26.17 32.70 -0.93
CA SER A 46 -25.84 34.10 -1.23
C SER A 46 -26.41 34.62 -2.55
N THR A 47 -26.79 33.74 -3.47
CA THR A 47 -27.43 34.12 -4.73
C THR A 47 -28.93 34.40 -4.54
N HIS A 48 -29.24 35.68 -4.35
CA HIS A 48 -30.58 36.26 -4.36
C HIS A 48 -31.13 36.33 -5.81
N CYS A 49 -31.20 35.18 -6.51
CA CYS A 49 -31.75 35.11 -7.86
C CYS A 49 -32.99 34.21 -7.89
N SER A 50 -34.05 34.73 -8.51
CA SER A 50 -35.45 34.27 -8.47
C SER A 50 -35.76 33.01 -9.28
N GLU A 51 -34.80 32.40 -9.95
CA GLU A 51 -35.08 31.31 -10.89
C GLU A 51 -34.76 29.95 -10.26
N THR A 52 -35.79 29.35 -9.67
CA THR A 52 -35.80 27.95 -9.20
C THR A 52 -35.27 26.98 -10.26
N ILE A 53 -35.50 27.26 -11.55
CA ILE A 53 -35.03 26.45 -12.68
C ILE A 53 -33.49 26.39 -12.75
N THR A 54 -32.81 27.53 -12.57
CA THR A 54 -31.33 27.62 -12.63
C THR A 54 -30.68 26.85 -11.47
N LYS A 55 -31.32 26.87 -10.30
CA LYS A 55 -30.94 26.10 -9.12
C LYS A 55 -31.06 24.59 -9.35
N TRP A 56 -32.18 24.11 -9.89
CA TRP A 56 -32.36 22.69 -10.24
C TRP A 56 -31.40 22.23 -11.34
N PHE A 57 -31.12 23.08 -12.34
CA PHE A 57 -30.16 22.77 -13.40
C PHE A 57 -28.75 22.58 -12.84
N LEU A 58 -28.28 23.49 -11.97
CA LEU A 58 -26.96 23.38 -11.33
C LEU A 58 -26.84 22.14 -10.45
N LEU A 59 -27.89 21.79 -9.70
CA LEU A 59 -27.94 20.57 -8.91
C LEU A 59 -27.88 19.32 -9.81
N CYS A 60 -28.60 19.33 -10.93
CA CYS A 60 -28.60 18.22 -11.89
C CYS A 60 -27.23 18.05 -12.55
N VAL A 61 -26.58 19.14 -12.96
CA VAL A 61 -25.22 19.13 -13.50
C VAL A 61 -24.21 18.60 -12.46
N TYR A 62 -24.35 18.99 -11.20
CA TYR A 62 -23.52 18.48 -10.11
C TYR A 62 -23.68 16.96 -9.92
N TRP A 63 -24.91 16.47 -9.79
CA TRP A 63 -25.17 15.03 -9.64
C TRP A 63 -24.72 14.22 -10.86
N LEU A 64 -24.85 14.80 -12.05
CA LEU A 64 -24.37 14.17 -13.28
C LEU A 64 -22.83 14.09 -13.29
N PHE A 65 -22.13 15.16 -12.91
CA PHE A 65 -20.67 15.14 -12.77
C PHE A 65 -20.21 14.12 -11.73
N LEU A 66 -20.93 14.01 -10.61
CA LEU A 66 -20.67 13.04 -9.56
C LEU A 66 -20.88 11.60 -10.04
N ALA A 67 -21.98 11.33 -10.74
CA ALA A 67 -22.27 10.02 -11.29
C ALA A 67 -21.22 9.62 -12.34
N VAL A 68 -20.79 10.56 -13.18
CA VAL A 68 -19.72 10.35 -14.16
C VAL A 68 -18.38 10.07 -13.46
N SER A 69 -18.03 10.81 -12.41
CA SER A 69 -16.76 10.57 -11.69
C SER A 69 -16.74 9.21 -11.00
N ILE A 70 -17.83 8.82 -10.34
CA ILE A 70 -17.99 7.48 -9.76
C ILE A 70 -17.91 6.40 -10.85
N GLY A 71 -18.59 6.60 -11.98
CA GLY A 71 -18.55 5.70 -13.11
C GLY A 71 -17.14 5.51 -13.69
N VAL A 72 -16.37 6.59 -13.80
CA VAL A 72 -14.97 6.55 -14.26
C VAL A 72 -14.08 5.82 -13.25
N ILE A 73 -14.18 6.13 -11.95
CA ILE A 73 -13.41 5.44 -10.89
C ILE A 73 -13.73 3.94 -10.89
N LEU A 74 -15.01 3.59 -10.94
CA LEU A 74 -15.44 2.20 -11.00
C LEU A 74 -14.93 1.52 -12.27
N SER A 75 -15.00 2.19 -13.42
CA SER A 75 -14.49 1.66 -14.68
C SER A 75 -12.99 1.40 -14.61
N ILE A 76 -12.20 2.30 -14.02
CA ILE A 76 -10.75 2.12 -13.82
C ILE A 76 -10.51 0.90 -12.93
N ILE A 77 -11.14 0.84 -11.76
CA ILE A 77 -10.97 -0.27 -10.82
C ILE A 77 -11.37 -1.61 -11.47
N VAL A 78 -12.51 -1.65 -12.15
CA VAL A 78 -12.98 -2.87 -12.85
C VAL A 78 -12.04 -3.24 -14.00
N SER A 79 -11.53 -2.26 -14.74
CA SER A 79 -10.59 -2.50 -15.85
C SER A 79 -9.28 -3.11 -15.36
N ALA A 80 -8.79 -2.70 -14.18
CA ALA A 80 -7.64 -3.29 -13.53
C ALA A 80 -7.82 -4.79 -13.19
N PHE A 81 -9.06 -5.22 -12.87
CA PHE A 81 -9.37 -6.64 -12.63
C PHE A 81 -9.57 -7.44 -13.93
N ILE A 82 -10.08 -6.81 -15.00
CA ILE A 82 -10.39 -7.49 -16.27
C ILE A 82 -9.15 -7.66 -17.15
N CYS A 83 -8.34 -6.61 -17.30
CA CYS A 83 -7.19 -6.61 -18.20
C CYS A 83 -5.92 -6.19 -17.48
N ARG A 84 -5.03 -7.16 -17.23
CA ARG A 84 -3.72 -6.92 -16.60
C ARG A 84 -2.90 -5.82 -17.29
N PRO A 85 -2.87 -5.68 -18.63
CA PRO A 85 -2.13 -4.59 -19.26
C PRO A 85 -2.64 -3.19 -18.91
N ILE A 86 -3.91 -3.04 -18.51
CA ILE A 86 -4.46 -1.73 -18.11
C ILE A 86 -3.80 -1.24 -16.82
N LEU A 87 -3.50 -2.15 -15.86
CA LEU A 87 -2.71 -1.81 -14.66
C LEU A 87 -1.34 -1.22 -15.02
N SER A 88 -0.70 -1.70 -16.10
CA SER A 88 0.57 -1.15 -16.58
C SER A 88 0.42 0.32 -16.99
N VAL A 89 -0.63 0.63 -17.76
CA VAL A 89 -0.96 2.00 -18.18
C VAL A 89 -1.29 2.87 -16.97
N GLU A 90 -2.04 2.35 -16.00
CA GLU A 90 -2.36 3.06 -14.76
C GLU A 90 -1.09 3.44 -13.99
N PHE A 91 -0.14 2.52 -13.81
CA PHE A 91 1.14 2.84 -13.16
C PHE A 91 1.96 3.88 -13.93
N LEU A 92 1.93 3.86 -15.27
CA LEU A 92 2.59 4.88 -16.09
C LEU A 92 1.97 6.27 -15.87
N VAL A 93 0.64 6.36 -15.87
CA VAL A 93 -0.09 7.61 -15.59
C VAL A 93 0.20 8.09 -14.16
N LEU A 94 0.12 7.19 -13.17
CA LEU A 94 0.45 7.47 -11.78
C LEU A 94 1.89 7.99 -11.61
N GLY A 95 2.84 7.45 -12.37
CA GLY A 95 4.23 7.90 -12.39
C GLY A 95 4.40 9.37 -12.77
N LEU A 96 3.56 9.89 -13.68
CA LEU A 96 3.65 11.26 -14.18
C LEU A 96 3.07 12.30 -13.21
N ILE A 97 2.13 11.92 -12.34
CA ILE A 97 1.42 12.83 -11.43
C ILE A 97 2.37 13.74 -10.61
N PRO A 98 3.35 13.20 -9.85
CA PRO A 98 4.23 14.05 -9.05
C PRO A 98 5.25 14.82 -9.89
N VAL A 99 5.59 14.35 -11.09
CA VAL A 99 6.52 15.03 -12.02
C VAL A 99 5.89 16.30 -12.58
N SER A 100 4.57 16.30 -12.79
CA SER A 100 3.84 17.49 -13.27
C SER A 100 3.74 18.61 -12.23
N ARG A 101 3.90 18.32 -10.93
CA ARG A 101 3.88 19.33 -9.88
C ARG A 101 5.26 20.00 -9.75
N ARG A 102 5.35 21.27 -10.12
CA ARG A 102 6.58 22.07 -9.96
C ARG A 102 6.79 22.38 -8.48
N GLU A 103 7.82 21.80 -7.88
CA GLU A 103 8.24 22.11 -6.51
C GLU A 103 9.75 22.35 -6.48
N GLU A 104 10.16 23.29 -5.65
CA GLU A 104 11.55 23.76 -5.56
C GLU A 104 12.35 23.03 -4.48
N ASN A 105 11.70 22.24 -3.60
CA ASN A 105 12.40 21.54 -2.52
C ASN A 105 13.18 20.32 -3.05
N HIS A 106 14.50 20.33 -2.84
CA HIS A 106 15.43 19.32 -3.36
C HIS A 106 15.13 17.90 -2.84
N ASP A 107 14.70 17.75 -1.59
CA ASP A 107 14.36 16.44 -1.03
C ASP A 107 13.13 15.84 -1.70
N VAL A 108 12.12 16.67 -1.97
CA VAL A 108 10.91 16.22 -2.67
C VAL A 108 11.24 15.81 -4.10
N VAL A 109 12.13 16.51 -4.81
CA VAL A 109 12.57 16.13 -6.16
C VAL A 109 13.18 14.73 -6.19
N LYS A 110 14.01 14.37 -5.20
CA LYS A 110 14.59 13.02 -5.06
C LYS A 110 13.49 11.96 -4.92
N TRP A 111 12.49 12.20 -4.07
CA TRP A 111 11.37 11.28 -3.84
C TRP A 111 10.44 11.19 -5.06
N LYS A 112 10.19 12.28 -5.78
CA LYS A 112 9.45 12.28 -7.06
C LYS A 112 10.13 11.41 -8.11
N ARG A 113 11.46 11.48 -8.20
CA ARG A 113 12.23 10.60 -9.09
C ARG A 113 12.12 9.13 -8.67
N MET A 114 12.20 8.85 -7.37
CA MET A 114 12.04 7.49 -6.85
C MET A 114 10.65 6.93 -7.17
N TRP A 115 9.60 7.73 -6.99
CA TRP A 115 8.23 7.40 -7.35
C TRP A 115 8.11 6.99 -8.82
N PHE A 116 8.61 7.84 -9.72
CA PHE A 116 8.56 7.60 -11.16
C PHE A 116 9.28 6.30 -11.54
N ILE A 117 10.49 6.08 -11.00
CA ILE A 117 11.25 4.85 -11.23
C ILE A 117 10.48 3.62 -10.72
N CYS A 118 9.86 3.69 -9.54
CA CYS A 118 9.07 2.58 -9.00
C CYS A 118 7.84 2.30 -9.85
N CYS A 119 7.12 3.33 -10.30
CA CYS A 119 5.99 3.17 -11.22
C CYS A 119 6.41 2.50 -12.54
N LEU A 120 7.54 2.92 -13.13
CA LEU A 120 8.09 2.27 -14.33
C LEU A 120 8.44 0.80 -14.09
N ALA A 121 9.10 0.49 -12.97
CA ALA A 121 9.46 -0.87 -12.62
C ALA A 121 8.21 -1.75 -12.41
N ILE A 122 7.20 -1.22 -11.73
CA ILE A 122 5.94 -1.93 -11.43
C ILE A 122 5.12 -2.15 -12.72
N ALA A 123 5.13 -1.19 -13.65
CA ALA A 123 4.36 -1.27 -14.90
C ALA A 123 4.75 -2.47 -15.79
N ILE A 124 5.95 -3.05 -15.61
CA ILE A 124 6.38 -4.24 -16.35
C ILE A 124 5.63 -5.49 -15.85
N TYR A 125 5.32 -5.56 -14.56
CA TYR A 125 4.84 -6.80 -13.93
C TYR A 125 3.50 -7.33 -14.43
N PRO A 126 2.49 -6.49 -14.74
CA PRO A 126 1.24 -6.97 -15.30
C PRO A 126 1.36 -7.67 -16.65
N GLN A 127 2.50 -7.54 -17.35
CA GLN A 127 2.79 -8.23 -18.60
C GLN A 127 3.31 -9.66 -18.40
N PHE A 128 3.73 -10.03 -17.18
CA PHE A 128 4.17 -11.39 -16.88
C PHE A 128 2.99 -12.37 -16.84
N PRO A 129 3.25 -13.67 -17.12
CA PRO A 129 2.22 -14.70 -17.10
C PRO A 129 1.54 -14.81 -15.74
N VAL A 130 0.38 -15.47 -15.69
CA VAL A 130 -0.33 -15.65 -14.42
C VAL A 130 0.56 -16.35 -13.40
N VAL A 131 0.52 -15.81 -12.18
CA VAL A 131 1.25 -16.25 -11.00
C VAL A 131 1.13 -17.77 -10.82
N GLY A 132 2.24 -18.40 -10.46
CA GLY A 132 2.30 -19.85 -10.19
C GLY A 132 2.52 -20.72 -11.42
N GLN A 133 2.52 -20.15 -12.64
CA GLN A 133 2.83 -20.91 -13.86
C GLN A 133 4.33 -21.06 -14.10
N THR A 134 5.13 -20.06 -13.71
CA THR A 134 6.59 -20.06 -13.92
C THR A 134 7.33 -19.75 -12.62
N PRO A 135 7.95 -20.75 -11.97
CA PRO A 135 8.81 -20.49 -10.82
C PRO A 135 10.06 -19.73 -11.29
N LEU A 136 10.40 -18.65 -10.60
CA LEU A 136 11.62 -17.87 -10.84
C LEU A 136 12.39 -17.72 -9.52
N PRO A 137 13.02 -18.80 -9.01
CA PRO A 137 13.68 -18.80 -7.71
C PRO A 137 14.81 -17.78 -7.61
N THR A 138 15.49 -17.49 -8.73
CA THR A 138 16.56 -16.48 -8.82
C THR A 138 16.05 -15.08 -8.54
N VAL A 139 14.92 -14.68 -9.13
CA VAL A 139 14.27 -13.38 -8.88
C VAL A 139 13.81 -13.29 -7.43
N CYS A 140 13.26 -14.38 -6.90
CA CYS A 140 12.87 -14.47 -5.50
C CYS A 140 14.07 -14.29 -4.55
N ALA A 141 15.18 -15.00 -4.79
CA ALA A 141 16.40 -14.88 -4.00
C ALA A 141 16.99 -13.46 -4.09
N LEU A 142 17.05 -12.88 -5.29
CA LEU A 142 17.51 -11.51 -5.48
C LEU A 142 16.64 -10.50 -4.71
N SER A 143 15.32 -10.64 -4.75
CA SER A 143 14.41 -9.76 -4.01
C SER A 143 14.62 -9.85 -2.49
N SER A 144 14.84 -11.05 -1.97
CA SER A 144 15.12 -11.27 -0.54
C SER A 144 16.49 -10.70 -0.17
N PHE A 145 17.50 -10.86 -1.03
CA PHE A 145 18.82 -10.27 -0.87
C PHE A 145 18.77 -8.75 -0.86
N PHE A 146 18.09 -8.11 -1.82
CA PHE A 146 17.92 -6.65 -1.84
C PHE A 146 17.16 -6.15 -0.63
N THR A 147 16.11 -6.86 -0.19
CA THR A 147 15.38 -6.53 1.04
C THR A 147 16.30 -6.58 2.26
N SER A 148 17.15 -7.61 2.36
CA SER A 148 18.15 -7.71 3.42
C SER A 148 19.14 -6.54 3.41
N LEU A 149 19.67 -6.18 2.24
CA LEU A 149 20.61 -5.07 2.08
C LEU A 149 19.98 -3.72 2.43
N LEU A 150 18.75 -3.47 1.98
CA LEU A 150 18.01 -2.24 2.28
C LEU A 150 17.77 -2.10 3.79
N ILE A 151 17.29 -3.16 4.44
CA ILE A 151 17.05 -3.14 5.89
C ILE A 151 18.35 -3.01 6.67
N PHE A 152 19.43 -3.66 6.22
CA PHE A 152 20.74 -3.50 6.83
C PHE A 152 21.23 -2.05 6.75
N TRP A 153 21.08 -1.43 5.58
CA TRP A 153 21.45 -0.03 5.38
C TRP A 153 20.61 0.91 6.24
N ILE A 154 19.30 0.67 6.34
CA ILE A 154 18.41 1.38 7.26
C ILE A 154 18.86 1.22 8.72
N SER A 155 19.31 0.02 9.11
CA SER A 155 19.82 -0.25 10.47
C SER A 155 21.10 0.53 10.83
N ALA A 156 21.83 1.02 9.82
CA ALA A 156 23.01 1.84 10.00
C ALA A 156 22.67 3.32 10.24
N SER A 157 21.44 3.75 9.95
CA SER A 157 21.01 5.14 10.18
C SER A 157 20.97 5.48 11.68
N PRO A 158 21.56 6.61 12.11
CA PRO A 158 21.55 7.03 13.51
C PRO A 158 20.13 7.35 14.00
N VAL A 159 19.26 7.85 13.10
CA VAL A 159 17.88 8.25 13.39
C VAL A 159 17.02 7.07 13.84
N LEU A 160 17.31 5.87 13.32
CA LEU A 160 16.55 4.64 13.59
C LEU A 160 17.29 3.70 14.57
N SER A 161 18.23 4.24 15.35
CA SER A 161 19.06 3.47 16.29
C SER A 161 18.25 2.66 17.32
N SER A 162 17.06 3.13 17.71
CA SER A 162 16.16 2.46 18.66
C SER A 162 15.69 1.08 18.19
N ALA A 163 15.64 0.82 16.87
CA ALA A 163 15.24 -0.46 16.28
C ALA A 163 16.40 -1.20 15.59
N LYS A 164 17.64 -0.77 15.82
CA LYS A 164 18.83 -1.32 15.14
C LYS A 164 18.96 -2.84 15.25
N VAL A 165 18.76 -3.39 16.45
CA VAL A 165 18.84 -4.85 16.68
C VAL A 165 17.75 -5.59 15.92
N LEU A 166 16.52 -5.05 15.94
CA LEU A 166 15.38 -5.62 15.25
C LEU A 166 15.61 -5.62 13.73
N PHE A 167 16.07 -4.49 13.15
CA PHE A 167 16.39 -4.43 11.72
C PHE A 167 17.52 -5.38 11.32
N ARG A 168 18.56 -5.53 12.14
CA ARG A 168 19.62 -6.53 11.88
C ARG A 168 19.06 -7.95 11.89
N CYS A 169 18.14 -8.26 12.78
CA CYS A 169 17.45 -9.56 12.80
C CYS A 169 16.63 -9.78 11.51
N HIS A 170 15.80 -8.81 11.12
CA HIS A 170 15.07 -8.87 9.86
C HIS A 170 15.99 -9.04 8.64
N SER A 171 17.08 -8.27 8.56
CA SER A 171 18.07 -8.39 7.49
C SER A 171 18.71 -9.78 7.45
N ALA A 172 19.09 -10.35 8.59
CA ALA A 172 19.64 -11.69 8.68
C ALA A 172 18.63 -12.77 8.23
N LEU A 173 17.35 -12.64 8.60
CA LEU A 173 16.30 -13.57 8.17
C LEU A 173 16.08 -13.52 6.64
N HIS A 174 16.07 -12.33 6.04
CA HIS A 174 15.94 -12.17 4.59
C HIS A 174 17.18 -12.69 3.84
N LEU A 175 18.37 -12.51 4.40
CA LEU A 175 19.60 -13.07 3.82
C LEU A 175 19.58 -14.61 3.89
N LEU A 176 19.16 -15.17 5.03
CA LEU A 176 18.99 -16.61 5.19
C LEU A 176 17.98 -17.17 4.18
N ALA A 177 16.85 -16.50 3.99
CA ALA A 177 15.87 -16.87 2.98
C ALA A 177 16.46 -16.88 1.56
N ALA A 178 17.22 -15.85 1.18
CA ALA A 178 17.90 -15.80 -0.11
C ALA A 178 18.89 -16.96 -0.30
N VAL A 179 19.72 -17.25 0.71
CA VAL A 179 20.69 -18.34 0.68
C VAL A 179 19.98 -19.70 0.56
N VAL A 180 18.94 -19.95 1.35
CA VAL A 180 18.19 -21.21 1.31
C VAL A 180 17.54 -21.41 -0.06
N VAL A 181 16.94 -20.36 -0.64
CA VAL A 181 16.34 -20.46 -1.99
C VAL A 181 17.40 -20.78 -3.04
N ILE A 182 18.56 -20.11 -3.01
CA ILE A 182 19.67 -20.40 -3.94
C ILE A 182 20.17 -21.84 -3.77
N LEU A 183 20.34 -22.30 -2.53
CA LEU A 183 20.79 -23.67 -2.25
C LEU A 183 19.78 -24.68 -2.78
N VAL A 184 18.48 -24.50 -2.51
CA VAL A 184 17.43 -25.42 -3.00
C VAL A 184 17.38 -25.43 -4.52
N ASP A 185 17.52 -24.27 -5.16
CA ASP A 185 17.53 -24.15 -6.62
C ASP A 185 18.77 -24.79 -7.25
N THR A 186 19.92 -24.74 -6.57
CA THR A 186 21.18 -25.36 -7.02
C THR A 186 21.18 -26.88 -6.81
N PHE A 187 20.63 -27.35 -5.69
CA PHE A 187 20.69 -28.74 -5.24
C PHE A 187 19.30 -29.39 -5.23
N ARG A 188 18.58 -29.31 -6.36
CA ARG A 188 17.18 -29.71 -6.51
C ARG A 188 16.89 -31.16 -6.12
N ASP A 189 17.88 -32.05 -6.26
CA ASP A 189 17.72 -33.49 -6.02
C ASP A 189 17.78 -33.87 -4.54
N TYR A 190 18.18 -32.94 -3.66
CA TYR A 190 18.34 -33.22 -2.24
C TYR A 190 17.03 -33.04 -1.48
N LYS A 191 16.31 -34.15 -1.27
CA LYS A 191 15.05 -34.21 -0.52
C LYS A 191 15.11 -33.55 0.86
N LEU A 192 16.24 -33.66 1.56
CA LEU A 192 16.45 -33.06 2.89
C LEU A 192 16.43 -31.52 2.83
N LEU A 193 16.99 -30.94 1.77
CA LEU A 193 17.03 -29.49 1.58
C LEU A 193 15.65 -28.93 1.27
N LEU A 194 14.84 -29.65 0.48
CA LEU A 194 13.45 -29.30 0.23
C LEU A 194 12.58 -29.39 1.49
N MET A 195 12.83 -30.38 2.36
CA MET A 195 12.18 -30.48 3.67
C MET A 195 12.56 -29.30 4.59
N LEU A 196 13.84 -28.92 4.58
CA LEU A 196 14.33 -27.77 5.36
C LEU A 196 13.70 -26.45 4.87
N LEU A 197 13.63 -26.23 3.56
CA LEU A 197 12.91 -25.08 3.00
C LEU A 197 11.45 -25.05 3.48
N ARG A 198 10.74 -26.18 3.37
CA ARG A 198 9.34 -26.27 3.79
C ARG A 198 9.18 -25.94 5.29
N LEU A 199 10.06 -26.46 6.14
CA LEU A 199 10.06 -26.15 7.57
C LEU A 199 10.26 -24.64 7.81
N ILE A 200 11.22 -24.02 7.12
CA ILE A 200 11.48 -22.58 7.22
C ILE A 200 10.27 -21.76 6.74
N CYS A 201 9.59 -22.16 5.67
CA CYS A 201 8.37 -21.51 5.21
C CYS A 201 7.24 -21.57 6.25
N TRP A 202 7.06 -22.71 6.92
CA TRP A 202 6.02 -22.85 7.96
C TRP A 202 6.36 -22.07 9.23
N LEU A 203 7.64 -22.03 9.62
CA LEU A 203 8.09 -21.27 10.78
C LEU A 203 8.10 -19.75 10.53
N SER A 204 8.31 -19.31 9.29
CA SER A 204 8.31 -17.88 8.97
C SER A 204 6.94 -17.22 9.11
N ILE A 205 5.84 -17.98 8.98
CA ILE A 205 4.47 -17.46 9.16
C ILE A 205 4.23 -16.94 10.60
N PRO A 206 4.37 -17.74 11.68
CA PRO A 206 4.18 -17.23 13.04
C PRO A 206 5.24 -16.19 13.40
N VAL A 207 6.48 -16.34 12.93
CA VAL A 207 7.53 -15.33 13.14
C VAL A 207 7.14 -13.99 12.51
N ALA A 208 6.55 -13.99 11.31
CA ALA A 208 6.09 -12.78 10.65
C ALA A 208 5.02 -12.03 11.46
N ALA A 209 4.16 -12.74 12.18
CA ALA A 209 3.15 -12.11 13.03
C ALA A 209 3.73 -11.57 14.36
N VAL A 210 4.69 -12.30 14.95
CA VAL A 210 5.21 -12.00 16.29
C VAL A 210 6.31 -10.94 16.27
N LEU A 211 7.23 -11.00 15.30
CA LEU A 211 8.41 -10.14 15.26
C LEU A 211 8.10 -8.62 15.20
N PRO A 212 7.09 -8.13 14.44
CA PRO A 212 6.75 -6.72 14.39
C PRO A 212 6.17 -6.17 15.70
N LEU A 213 5.68 -7.02 16.60
CA LEU A 213 5.10 -6.59 17.89
C LEU A 213 6.16 -6.00 18.83
N PHE A 214 7.43 -6.36 18.65
CA PHE A 214 8.56 -5.80 19.39
C PHE A 214 9.05 -4.45 18.83
N SER A 215 8.42 -3.93 17.78
CA SER A 215 8.80 -2.69 17.14
C SER A 215 8.45 -1.45 18.00
N PRO A 216 9.34 -0.44 18.09
CA PRO A 216 9.11 0.78 18.86
C PRO A 216 7.91 1.60 18.35
N ARG A 217 7.51 2.65 19.08
CA ARG A 217 6.32 3.47 18.80
C ARG A 217 6.49 4.50 17.66
N SER A 218 7.35 4.26 16.68
CA SER A 218 7.39 5.07 15.45
C SER A 218 6.55 4.40 14.36
N ILE A 219 5.75 5.18 13.65
CA ILE A 219 4.88 4.69 12.57
C ILE A 219 5.72 4.04 11.46
N ILE A 220 6.78 4.72 11.04
CA ILE A 220 7.63 4.27 9.94
C ILE A 220 8.41 3.01 10.33
N ILE A 221 8.96 2.97 11.55
CA ILE A 221 9.68 1.80 12.04
C ILE A 221 8.75 0.58 12.10
N ARG A 222 7.51 0.76 12.59
CA ARG A 222 6.50 -0.31 12.61
C ARG A 222 6.14 -0.78 11.21
N LEU A 223 5.93 0.15 10.28
CA LEU A 223 5.59 -0.18 8.90
C LEU A 223 6.70 -1.03 8.24
N ILE A 224 7.97 -0.63 8.41
CA ILE A 224 9.12 -1.39 7.89
C ILE A 224 9.21 -2.78 8.53
N CYS A 225 9.03 -2.90 9.85
CA CYS A 225 9.04 -4.18 10.54
C CYS A 225 7.90 -5.10 10.07
N TRP A 226 6.67 -4.59 9.99
CA TRP A 226 5.52 -5.36 9.51
C TRP A 226 5.71 -5.81 8.08
N PHE A 227 6.12 -4.90 7.19
CA PHE A 227 6.39 -5.23 5.80
C PHE A 227 7.48 -6.30 5.70
N SER A 228 8.64 -6.08 6.32
CA SER A 228 9.75 -7.02 6.27
C SER A 228 9.35 -8.40 6.80
N SER A 229 8.58 -8.44 7.89
CA SER A 229 8.07 -9.69 8.43
C SER A 229 7.17 -10.43 7.47
N LEU A 230 6.18 -9.75 6.87
CA LEU A 230 5.23 -10.37 5.93
C LEU A 230 5.87 -10.74 4.60
N MET A 231 6.88 -9.97 4.17
CA MET A 231 7.64 -10.22 2.96
C MET A 231 8.42 -11.54 3.03
N LEU A 232 8.86 -11.95 4.22
CA LEU A 232 9.63 -13.18 4.41
C LEU A 232 8.86 -14.47 4.03
N PRO A 233 7.70 -14.80 4.64
CA PRO A 233 6.90 -15.94 4.21
C PRO A 233 6.38 -15.77 2.78
N TYR A 234 6.07 -14.53 2.36
CA TYR A 234 5.58 -14.26 1.01
C TYR A 234 6.60 -14.64 -0.07
N ALA A 235 7.86 -14.20 0.08
CA ALA A 235 8.94 -14.55 -0.84
C ALA A 235 9.17 -16.07 -0.86
N LEU A 236 9.24 -16.70 0.32
CA LEU A 236 9.50 -18.13 0.44
C LEU A 236 8.37 -19.02 -0.11
N LEU A 237 7.12 -18.59 -0.03
CA LEU A 237 5.96 -19.35 -0.50
C LEU A 237 5.63 -19.10 -1.98
N SER A 238 5.82 -17.89 -2.49
CA SER A 238 5.47 -17.56 -3.88
C SER A 238 6.47 -18.12 -4.90
N LEU A 239 7.77 -18.19 -4.55
CA LEU A 239 8.88 -18.64 -5.44
C LEU A 239 8.78 -18.10 -6.87
N SER A 240 8.27 -16.88 -7.02
CA SER A 240 7.97 -16.27 -8.30
C SER A 240 8.40 -14.81 -8.31
N TYR A 241 8.24 -14.16 -9.47
CA TYR A 241 8.54 -12.73 -9.66
C TYR A 241 7.69 -11.82 -8.77
N GLU A 242 6.65 -12.34 -8.12
CA GLU A 242 5.77 -11.56 -7.27
C GLU A 242 6.48 -10.95 -6.06
N SER A 243 7.53 -11.60 -5.56
CA SER A 243 8.28 -11.09 -4.41
C SER A 243 8.96 -9.77 -4.75
N SER A 244 9.56 -9.65 -5.93
CA SER A 244 10.14 -8.38 -6.38
C SER A 244 9.06 -7.34 -6.68
N PHE A 245 7.90 -7.74 -7.21
CA PHE A 245 6.75 -6.83 -7.34
C PHE A 245 6.33 -6.23 -5.99
N VAL A 246 6.16 -7.05 -4.95
CA VAL A 246 5.78 -6.58 -3.60
C VAL A 246 6.85 -5.65 -3.01
N LEU A 247 8.13 -5.92 -3.26
CA LEU A 247 9.22 -5.02 -2.86
C LEU A 247 9.11 -3.64 -3.52
N PHE A 248 8.95 -3.59 -4.85
CA PHE A 248 8.80 -2.31 -5.55
C PHE A 248 7.51 -1.59 -5.14
N LEU A 249 6.40 -2.31 -4.97
CA LEU A 249 5.15 -1.75 -4.50
C LEU A 249 5.29 -1.13 -3.11
N PHE A 250 6.02 -1.76 -2.20
CA PHE A 250 6.27 -1.20 -0.89
C PHE A 250 7.10 0.07 -0.94
N ILE A 251 8.15 0.10 -1.77
CA ILE A 251 8.96 1.32 -1.97
C ILE A 251 8.09 2.44 -2.58
N LEU A 252 7.20 2.11 -3.52
CA LEU A 252 6.24 3.06 -4.07
C LEU A 252 5.32 3.61 -2.97
N LEU A 253 4.75 2.74 -2.12
CA LEU A 253 3.88 3.14 -1.01
C LEU A 253 4.60 3.99 0.04
N ILE A 254 5.85 3.67 0.41
CA ILE A 254 6.64 4.54 1.28
C ILE A 254 6.87 5.90 0.62
N THR A 255 7.18 5.90 -0.67
CA THR A 255 7.40 7.14 -1.42
C THR A 255 6.12 7.97 -1.51
N TYR A 256 4.96 7.34 -1.70
CA TYR A 256 3.64 7.99 -1.63
C TYR A 256 3.48 8.75 -0.31
N VAL A 257 3.63 8.02 0.80
CA VAL A 257 3.47 8.58 2.14
C VAL A 257 4.49 9.70 2.36
N ARG A 258 5.75 9.52 1.94
CA ARG A 258 6.78 10.55 2.08
C ARG A 258 6.47 11.82 1.29
N LEU A 259 5.90 11.71 0.09
CA LEU A 259 5.47 12.85 -0.73
C LEU A 259 4.28 13.59 -0.11
N GLU A 260 3.35 12.87 0.54
CA GLU A 260 2.24 13.47 1.29
C GLU A 260 2.76 14.33 2.46
N PHE A 261 3.80 13.84 3.15
CA PHE A 261 4.52 14.58 4.19
C PHE A 261 5.68 15.43 3.63
N GLY A 262 5.58 15.92 2.39
CA GLY A 262 6.65 16.66 1.69
C GLY A 262 7.14 17.94 2.39
N HIS A 263 6.35 18.48 3.33
CA HIS A 263 6.70 19.66 4.14
C HIS A 263 7.68 19.34 5.29
N MET A 264 7.77 18.08 5.73
CA MET A 264 8.69 17.64 6.78
C MET A 264 10.05 17.27 6.21
N ASN A 265 11.10 17.45 7.01
CA ASN A 265 12.43 16.92 6.70
C ASN A 265 12.44 15.37 6.84
N ASP A 266 13.39 14.69 6.18
CA ASP A 266 13.51 13.22 6.20
C ASP A 266 13.67 12.67 7.64
N ASP A 267 14.48 13.33 8.47
CA ASP A 267 14.71 12.88 9.86
C ASP A 267 13.46 13.04 10.75
N GLU A 268 12.72 14.12 10.54
CA GLU A 268 11.46 14.39 11.23
C GLU A 268 10.38 13.37 10.81
N PHE A 269 10.29 13.08 9.51
CA PHE A 269 9.38 12.08 8.96
C PHE A 269 9.62 10.68 9.54
N LEU A 270 10.89 10.29 9.70
CA LEU A 270 11.26 8.98 10.23
C LEU A 270 10.94 8.82 11.73
N THR A 271 10.85 9.92 12.46
CA THR A 271 10.65 9.93 13.92
C THR A 271 9.20 10.16 14.35
N ILE A 272 8.25 10.26 13.40
CA ILE A 272 6.82 10.47 13.70
C ILE A 272 6.31 9.41 14.69
N PRO A 273 5.93 9.81 15.92
CA PRO A 273 5.42 8.89 16.92
C PRO A 273 3.97 8.53 16.64
N LEU A 274 3.57 7.32 17.04
CA LEU A 274 2.15 6.99 17.10
C LEU A 274 1.44 7.86 18.14
N PRO A 275 0.22 8.37 17.85
CA PRO A 275 -0.56 9.09 18.83
C PRO A 275 -0.75 8.23 20.07
N LYS A 276 -0.54 8.85 21.23
CA LYS A 276 -0.69 8.19 22.52
C LYS A 276 -2.18 7.84 22.64
N ARG A 277 -2.49 6.57 22.95
CA ARG A 277 -3.85 6.19 23.30
C ARG A 277 -4.11 6.78 24.69
N ASP A 278 -4.60 8.01 24.72
CA ASP A 278 -4.91 8.71 25.96
C ASP A 278 -6.14 8.02 26.56
N ASN A 279 -5.92 7.25 27.61
CA ASN A 279 -6.97 6.59 28.38
C ASN A 279 -7.98 7.59 28.97
N GLU A 280 -7.72 8.90 28.93
CA GLU A 280 -8.65 9.95 29.33
C GLU A 280 -9.87 10.07 28.41
N THR A 281 -9.76 9.72 27.13
CA THR A 281 -10.93 9.70 26.23
C THR A 281 -11.88 8.52 26.48
N LYS A 282 -11.42 7.48 27.19
CA LYS A 282 -12.30 6.41 27.69
C LYS A 282 -13.06 6.83 28.95
N LEU A 283 -12.42 7.58 29.84
CA LEU A 283 -13.07 8.08 31.07
C LEU A 283 -14.18 9.09 30.75
N LEU A 284 -13.97 9.99 29.79
CA LEU A 284 -15.02 10.96 29.40
C LEU A 284 -16.17 10.31 28.60
N ALA A 285 -15.92 9.22 27.88
CA ALA A 285 -16.97 8.48 27.17
C ALA A 285 -17.76 7.53 28.10
N GLU A 286 -17.13 6.98 29.14
CA GLU A 286 -17.82 6.18 30.15
C GLU A 286 -18.56 7.05 31.17
N GLU A 287 -18.02 8.21 31.61
CA GLU A 287 -18.74 9.14 32.51
C GLU A 287 -19.89 9.88 31.82
N GLY A 288 -19.83 10.11 30.50
CA GLY A 288 -20.93 10.68 29.72
C GLY A 288 -22.09 9.71 29.45
N ALA A 289 -21.92 8.41 29.71
CA ALA A 289 -22.95 7.38 29.50
C ALA A 289 -23.78 7.07 30.77
N TYR A 290 -23.45 7.66 31.92
CA TYR A 290 -24.21 7.51 33.17
C TYR A 290 -24.99 8.78 33.56
N LEU A 291 -25.09 9.77 32.66
CA LEU A 291 -25.79 11.05 32.90
C LEU A 291 -26.76 11.45 31.78
N CYS A 292 -27.32 10.49 31.05
CA CYS A 292 -28.57 10.65 30.28
C CYS A 292 -29.52 9.50 30.59
#